data_AF-A0A2Z6D0W0-F1
#
_entry.id   AF-A0A2Z6D0W0-F1
#
_cell.length_a   1.000
_cell.length_b   1.000
_cell.length_c   1.000
_cell.angle_alpha   90.00
_cell.angle_beta   90.00
_cell.angle_gamma   90.00
#
_symmetry.space_group_name_H-M   'P 1'
#
loop_
_entity.id
_entity.type
_entity.pdbx_description
1 polymer ?
#
loop_
_entity_poly.entity_id
_entity_poly.type
_entity_poly.pdbx_seq_one_letter_code
_entity_poly.pdbx_strand_id
1 'polypeptide(L)'
;MSIEIIVFVIAASATFFNNALHWYTQVTTYPLFAWVGQTEFVSFHKEYERRLPFSIYIPYVLLMLSTLLLAFVHPVEVKLGWVLMLLVLNASIMITSLTFAVPIHNRLQRQGYSDKACIRKLIQYNSLRLIASSTSSIIMLYLLIGLLLNRTAT
;
A
#
# COMPACT_ATOMS: atom_id res chain seq x y z
N MET A 1 -3.85 -27.66 -2.47
CA MET A 1 -3.70 -26.42 -3.27
C MET A 1 -2.22 -26.30 -3.62
N SER A 2 -1.86 -26.11 -4.89
CA SER A 2 -0.45 -26.03 -5.28
C SER A 2 0.20 -24.75 -4.71
N ILE A 3 1.52 -24.77 -4.56
CA ILE A 3 2.27 -23.67 -3.91
C ILE A 3 2.09 -22.35 -4.66
N GLU A 4 2.00 -22.38 -5.99
CA GLU A 4 1.80 -21.22 -6.86
C GLU A 4 0.48 -20.51 -6.54
N ILE A 5 -0.59 -21.28 -6.33
CA ILE A 5 -1.91 -20.74 -5.98
C ILE A 5 -1.89 -20.11 -4.59
N ILE A 6 -1.22 -20.77 -3.62
CA ILE A 6 -1.08 -20.23 -2.26
C ILE A 6 -0.40 -18.87 -2.31
N VAL A 7 0.73 -18.77 -3.01
CA VAL A 7 1.48 -17.52 -3.15
C VAL A 7 0.63 -16.46 -3.88
N PHE A 8 -0.08 -16.84 -4.94
CA PHE A 8 -0.97 -15.94 -5.67
C PHE A 8 -2.10 -15.39 -4.79
N VAL A 9 -2.76 -16.24 -4.01
CA VAL A 9 -3.84 -15.82 -3.09
C VAL A 9 -3.32 -14.88 -2.01
N ILE A 10 -2.13 -15.13 -1.46
CA ILE A 10 -1.48 -14.23 -0.50
C ILE A 10 -1.19 -12.88 -1.15
N ALA A 11 -0.58 -12.86 -2.33
CA ALA A 11 -0.27 -11.63 -3.06
C ALA A 11 -1.55 -10.85 -3.42
N ALA A 12 -2.60 -11.54 -3.85
CA ALA A 12 -3.88 -10.93 -4.18
C ALA A 12 -4.53 -10.29 -2.96
N SER A 13 -4.61 -11.03 -1.85
CA SER A 13 -5.16 -10.55 -0.59
C SER A 13 -4.39 -9.35 -0.06
N ALA A 14 -3.06 -9.41 -0.07
CA ALA A 14 -2.20 -8.31 0.35
C ALA A 14 -2.34 -7.08 -0.56
N THR A 15 -2.53 -7.27 -1.87
CA THR A 15 -2.72 -6.18 -2.83
C THR A 15 -4.01 -5.40 -2.52
N PHE A 16 -5.13 -6.10 -2.40
CA PHE A 16 -6.42 -5.46 -2.11
C PHE A 16 -6.44 -4.81 -0.73
N PHE A 17 -5.85 -5.46 0.28
CA PHE A 17 -5.74 -4.90 1.63
C PHE A 17 -4.93 -3.61 1.65
N ASN A 18 -3.73 -3.59 1.03
CA ASN A 18 -2.92 -2.38 0.96
C ASN A 18 -3.60 -1.25 0.17
N ASN A 19 -4.33 -1.58 -0.90
CA ASN A 19 -5.11 -0.58 -1.63
C ASN A 19 -6.21 0.05 -0.75
N ALA A 20 -6.94 -0.76 0.01
CA ALA A 20 -7.93 -0.27 0.96
C ALA A 20 -7.29 0.68 2.00
N LEU A 21 -6.08 0.36 2.50
CA LEU A 21 -5.34 1.24 3.41
C LEU A 21 -4.95 2.57 2.77
N HIS A 22 -4.53 2.58 1.50
CA HIS A 22 -4.20 3.82 0.78
C HIS A 22 -5.44 4.70 0.61
N TRP A 23 -6.59 4.11 0.26
CA TRP A 23 -7.87 4.81 0.19
C TRP A 23 -8.27 5.39 1.54
N TYR A 24 -8.23 4.57 2.60
CA TYR A 24 -8.56 5.00 3.96
C TYR A 24 -7.63 6.14 4.43
N THR A 25 -6.34 6.02 4.14
CA THR A 25 -5.34 7.03 4.50
C THR A 25 -5.57 8.34 3.73
N GLN A 26 -5.89 8.25 2.44
CA GLN A 26 -6.14 9.40 1.56
C GLN A 26 -7.37 10.19 2.00
N VAL A 27 -8.48 9.49 2.19
CA VAL A 27 -9.81 10.09 2.36
C VAL A 27 -10.09 10.42 3.81
N THR A 28 -9.57 9.62 4.74
CA THR A 28 -9.94 9.70 6.16
C THR A 28 -8.76 10.12 7.02
N THR A 29 -7.69 9.33 7.07
CA THR A 29 -6.62 9.52 8.07
C THR A 29 -5.91 10.86 7.93
N TYR A 30 -5.38 11.17 6.74
CA TYR A 30 -4.63 12.42 6.57
C TYR A 30 -5.49 13.68 6.68
N PRO A 31 -6.72 13.73 6.11
CA PRO A 31 -7.61 14.87 6.35
C PRO A 31 -7.92 15.10 7.83
N LEU A 32 -8.12 14.03 8.63
CA LEU A 32 -8.41 14.15 10.05
C LEU A 32 -7.26 14.75 10.87
N PHE A 33 -6.01 14.67 10.40
CA PHE A 33 -4.88 15.30 11.10
C PHE A 33 -5.06 16.81 11.24
N ALA A 34 -5.76 17.46 10.30
CA ALA A 34 -6.02 18.90 10.33
C ALA A 34 -7.02 19.32 11.42
N TRP A 35 -7.71 18.36 12.04
CA TRP A 35 -8.72 18.59 13.07
C TRP A 35 -8.21 18.35 14.49
N VAL A 36 -7.01 17.79 14.64
CA VAL A 36 -6.37 17.59 15.95
C VAL A 36 -5.86 18.93 16.46
N GLY A 37 -6.19 19.26 17.71
CA GLY A 37 -5.72 20.48 18.36
C GLY A 37 -4.20 20.55 18.42
N GLN A 38 -3.65 21.76 18.41
CA GLN A 38 -2.19 21.96 18.32
C GLN A 38 -1.46 21.36 19.53
N THR A 39 -2.06 21.46 20.71
CA THR A 39 -1.52 20.94 21.98
C THR A 39 -1.50 19.41 22.02
N GLU A 40 -2.48 18.75 21.40
CA GLU A 40 -2.64 17.29 21.40
C GLU A 40 -1.92 16.62 20.22
N PHE A 41 -1.55 17.39 19.19
CA PHE A 41 -1.04 16.84 17.94
C PHE A 41 0.21 15.97 18.13
N VAL A 42 1.15 16.36 19.01
CA VAL A 42 2.39 15.60 19.21
C VAL A 42 2.13 14.24 19.84
N SER A 43 1.31 14.16 20.89
CA SER A 43 1.00 12.90 21.56
C SER A 43 0.19 11.99 20.64
N PHE A 44 -0.79 12.56 19.95
CA PHE A 44 -1.56 11.87 18.91
C PHE A 44 -0.64 11.31 17.81
N HIS A 45 0.23 12.13 17.23
CA HIS A 45 1.05 11.76 16.08
C HIS A 45 2.10 10.70 16.44
N LYS A 46 2.70 10.79 17.63
CA LYS A 46 3.59 9.73 18.15
C LYS A 46 2.88 8.40 18.32
N GLU A 47 1.67 8.41 18.87
CA GLU A 47 0.90 7.19 19.05
C GLU A 47 0.41 6.61 17.71
N TYR A 48 0.06 7.49 16.76
CA TYR A 48 -0.22 7.11 15.38
C TYR A 48 0.98 6.40 14.74
N GLU A 49 2.18 7.00 14.80
CA GLU A 49 3.40 6.40 14.23
C GLU A 49 3.77 5.07 14.89
N ARG A 50 3.59 4.94 16.21
CA ARG A 50 3.85 3.69 16.95
C ARG A 50 2.98 2.52 16.46
N ARG A 51 1.80 2.81 15.91
CA ARG A 51 0.85 1.81 15.41
C ARG A 51 1.06 1.44 13.93
N LEU A 52 1.72 2.31 13.15
CA LEU A 52 1.98 2.10 11.72
C LEU A 52 2.67 0.76 11.38
N PRO A 53 3.63 0.24 12.16
CA PRO A 53 4.25 -1.04 11.85
C PRO A 53 3.25 -2.17 11.69
N PHE A 54 2.23 -2.23 12.56
CA PHE A 54 1.23 -3.29 12.55
C PHE A 54 0.18 -3.08 11.46
N SER A 55 -0.30 -1.85 11.29
CA SER A 55 -1.40 -1.55 10.38
C SER A 55 -0.97 -1.38 8.92
N ILE A 56 0.26 -0.91 8.65
CA ILE A 56 0.72 -0.58 7.30
C ILE A 56 1.97 -1.38 6.92
N TYR A 57 3.03 -1.34 7.73
CA TYR A 57 4.33 -1.87 7.27
C TYR A 57 4.35 -3.39 7.14
N ILE A 58 3.82 -4.13 8.11
CA ILE A 58 3.74 -5.60 8.03
C ILE A 58 2.90 -6.05 6.82
N PRO A 59 1.66 -5.55 6.61
CA PRO A 59 0.89 -5.89 5.41
C PRO A 59 1.58 -5.52 4.10
N TYR A 60 2.31 -4.42 4.07
CA TYR A 60 3.04 -3.98 2.89
C TYR A 60 4.27 -4.86 2.61
N VAL A 61 5.01 -5.27 3.63
CA VAL A 61 6.11 -6.24 3.50
C VAL A 61 5.58 -7.57 2.98
N LEU A 62 4.45 -8.04 3.49
CA LEU A 62 3.79 -9.25 3.00
C LEU A 62 3.42 -9.13 1.50
N LEU A 63 2.88 -7.99 1.09
CA LEU A 63 2.62 -7.69 -0.33
C LEU A 63 3.90 -7.78 -1.15
N MET A 64 4.98 -7.14 -0.72
CA MET A 64 6.23 -7.10 -1.48
C MET A 64 6.86 -8.49 -1.62
N LEU A 65 6.95 -9.24 -0.51
CA LEU A 65 7.56 -10.57 -0.50
C LEU A 65 6.74 -11.57 -1.32
N SER A 66 5.41 -11.54 -1.20
CA SER A 66 4.54 -12.43 -1.98
C SER A 66 4.56 -12.10 -3.47
N THR A 67 4.58 -10.81 -3.85
CA THR A 67 4.72 -10.40 -5.25
C THR A 67 6.11 -10.77 -5.80
N LEU A 68 7.16 -10.66 -5.00
CA LEU A 68 8.51 -11.08 -5.39
C LEU A 68 8.58 -12.60 -5.59
N LEU A 69 7.97 -13.36 -4.69
CA LEU A 69 7.91 -14.81 -4.81
C LEU A 69 7.13 -15.27 -6.05
N LEU A 70 6.07 -14.56 -6.45
CA LEU A 70 5.37 -14.81 -7.71
C LEU A 70 6.27 -14.70 -8.94
N ALA A 71 7.34 -13.87 -8.91
CA ALA A 71 8.25 -13.78 -10.05
C ALA A 71 8.96 -15.12 -10.33
N PHE A 72 9.06 -15.99 -9.32
CA PHE A 72 9.68 -17.31 -9.40
C PHE A 72 8.65 -18.45 -9.43
N VAL A 73 7.54 -18.27 -8.71
CA VAL A 73 6.54 -19.33 -8.46
C VAL A 73 5.15 -18.77 -8.75
N HIS A 74 4.80 -18.65 -10.04
CA HIS A 74 3.49 -18.18 -10.51
C HIS A 74 2.72 -19.29 -11.24
N PRO A 75 1.36 -19.26 -11.18
CA PRO A 75 0.54 -20.13 -12.02
C PRO A 75 0.85 -19.93 -13.50
N VAL A 76 0.77 -21.00 -14.30
CA VAL A 76 1.09 -20.98 -15.75
C VAL A 76 0.24 -19.96 -16.52
N GLU A 77 -0.97 -19.70 -16.03
CA GLU A 77 -1.91 -18.74 -16.60
C GLU A 77 -1.50 -17.28 -16.35
N VAL A 78 -0.64 -17.02 -15.36
CA VAL A 78 -0.19 -15.68 -14.97
C VAL A 78 1.12 -15.35 -15.69
N LYS A 79 1.07 -14.47 -16.69
CA LYS A 79 2.29 -14.06 -17.40
C LYS A 79 3.24 -13.28 -16.49
N LEU A 80 4.52 -13.64 -16.51
CA LEU A 80 5.59 -12.99 -15.73
C LEU A 80 5.62 -11.45 -15.90
N GLY A 81 5.35 -10.93 -17.10
CA GLY A 81 5.32 -9.49 -17.35
C GLY A 81 4.36 -8.71 -16.45
N TRP A 82 3.20 -9.30 -16.11
CA TRP A 82 2.26 -8.68 -15.17
C TRP A 82 2.79 -8.68 -13.73
N VAL A 83 3.48 -9.74 -13.32
CA VAL A 83 4.11 -9.84 -12.00
C VAL A 83 5.21 -8.79 -11.85
N LEU A 84 6.04 -8.61 -12.88
CA LEU A 84 7.08 -7.56 -12.89
C LEU A 84 6.48 -6.16 -12.84
N MET A 85 5.37 -5.91 -13.54
CA MET A 85 4.64 -4.64 -13.46
C MET A 85 4.11 -4.38 -12.05
N LEU A 86 3.53 -5.39 -11.39
CA LEU A 86 3.08 -5.29 -9.99
C LEU A 86 4.25 -4.97 -9.05
N LEU A 87 5.42 -5.60 -9.24
CA LEU A 87 6.62 -5.29 -8.47
C LEU A 87 7.07 -3.84 -8.64
N VAL A 88 7.08 -3.33 -9.87
CA VAL A 88 7.45 -1.93 -10.15
C VAL A 88 6.46 -0.96 -9.50
N LEU A 89 5.15 -1.20 -9.64
CA LEU A 89 4.12 -0.38 -9.03
C LEU A 89 4.25 -0.38 -7.50
N ASN A 90 4.39 -1.56 -6.90
CA ASN A 90 4.55 -1.66 -5.46
C ASN A 90 5.86 -0.96 -5.04
N ALA A 91 7.00 -1.22 -5.68
CA ALA A 91 8.26 -0.52 -5.38
C ALA A 91 8.13 1.01 -5.45
N SER A 92 7.36 1.55 -6.40
CA SER A 92 7.09 2.98 -6.50
C SER A 92 6.35 3.55 -5.28
N ILE A 93 5.43 2.77 -4.68
CA ILE A 93 4.72 3.13 -3.43
C ILE A 93 5.72 3.21 -2.28
N MET A 94 6.62 2.24 -2.15
CA MET A 94 7.66 2.23 -1.12
C MET A 94 8.58 3.45 -1.27
N ILE A 95 9.10 3.69 -2.48
CA ILE A 95 9.99 4.81 -2.78
C ILE A 95 9.30 6.13 -2.43
N THR A 96 8.06 6.34 -2.90
CA THR A 96 7.30 7.56 -2.58
C THR A 96 7.13 7.74 -1.07
N SER A 97 6.87 6.66 -0.34
CA SER A 97 6.71 6.69 1.12
C SER A 97 7.99 7.09 1.83
N LEU A 98 9.12 6.45 1.49
CA LEU A 98 10.41 6.69 2.13
C LEU A 98 10.98 8.07 1.76
N THR A 99 10.84 8.49 0.50
CA THR A 99 11.41 9.73 0.00
C THR A 99 10.61 10.96 0.39
N PHE A 100 9.27 10.88 0.44
CA PHE A 100 8.43 12.07 0.66
C PHE A 100 7.60 12.00 1.94
N ALA A 101 6.89 10.89 2.21
CA ALA A 101 5.99 10.83 3.36
C ALA A 101 6.73 10.80 4.70
N VAL A 102 7.78 9.98 4.82
CA VAL A 102 8.58 9.86 6.05
C VAL A 102 9.22 11.20 6.46
N PRO A 103 9.87 11.96 5.56
CA PRO A 103 10.39 13.29 5.92
C PRO A 103 9.31 14.27 6.39
N ILE A 104 8.11 14.23 5.80
CA ILE A 104 7.02 15.12 6.22
C ILE A 104 6.49 14.73 7.60
N HIS A 105 6.34 13.44 7.89
CA HIS A 105 5.96 12.94 9.22
C HIS A 105 6.98 13.35 10.29
N ASN A 106 8.28 13.19 10.00
CA ASN A 106 9.35 13.66 10.88
C ASN A 106 9.29 15.18 11.12
N ARG A 107 8.96 15.96 10.09
CA ARG A 107 8.81 17.42 10.21
C ARG A 107 7.62 17.79 11.08
N LEU A 108 6.46 17.15 10.87
CA LEU A 108 5.25 17.35 11.68
C LEU A 108 5.53 17.07 13.17
N GLN A 109 6.24 15.98 13.46
CA GLN A 109 6.64 15.64 14.82
C GLN A 109 7.59 16.67 15.44
N ARG A 110 8.55 17.22 14.66
CA ARG A 110 9.50 18.24 15.13
C ARG A 110 8.85 19.61 15.34
N GLN A 111 7.95 20.02 14.45
CA GLN A 111 7.25 21.31 14.54
C GLN A 111 6.28 21.34 15.73
N GLY A 112 5.72 20.18 16.08
CA GLY A 112 4.93 20.04 17.29
C GLY A 112 3.46 20.42 17.15
N TYR A 113 2.96 20.67 15.93
CA TYR A 113 1.56 21.03 15.68
C TYR A 113 1.08 20.53 14.32
N SER A 114 -0.25 20.55 14.14
CA SER A 114 -0.93 20.19 12.89
C SER A 114 -0.69 21.25 11.79
N ASP A 115 0.45 21.14 11.10
CA ASP A 115 0.77 22.02 9.97
C ASP A 115 -0.05 21.61 8.73
N LYS A 116 -1.09 22.41 8.41
CA LYS A 116 -1.96 22.21 7.25
C LYS A 116 -1.18 22.12 5.92
N ALA A 117 -0.06 22.82 5.77
CA ALA A 117 0.74 22.75 4.55
C ALA A 117 1.44 21.38 4.43
N CYS A 118 1.97 20.86 5.53
CA CYS A 118 2.54 19.51 5.58
C CYS A 118 1.47 18.43 5.35
N ILE A 119 0.28 18.58 5.93
CA ILE A 119 -0.84 17.65 5.73
C ILE A 119 -1.28 17.63 4.25
N ARG A 120 -1.40 18.80 3.60
CA ARG A 120 -1.69 18.84 2.15
C ARG A 120 -0.66 18.11 1.32
N LYS A 121 0.64 18.21 1.67
CA LYS A 121 1.70 17.45 1.00
C LYS A 121 1.55 15.95 1.23
N LEU A 122 1.21 15.50 2.45
CA LEU A 122 0.93 14.08 2.71
C LEU A 122 -0.21 13.55 1.83
N ILE A 123 -1.30 14.31 1.72
CA ILE A 123 -2.44 13.98 0.84
C ILE A 123 -2.01 13.93 -0.63
N GLN A 124 -1.16 14.86 -1.07
CA GLN A 124 -0.65 14.91 -2.45
C GLN A 124 0.26 13.71 -2.76
N TYR A 125 1.22 13.38 -1.90
CA TYR A 125 2.10 12.23 -2.15
C TYR A 125 1.37 10.90 -1.99
N ASN A 126 0.35 10.84 -1.14
CA ASN A 126 -0.48 9.65 -1.04
C ASN A 126 -1.42 9.47 -2.22
N SER A 127 -1.81 10.52 -2.95
CA SER A 127 -2.58 10.33 -4.19
C SER A 127 -1.76 9.58 -5.25
N LEU A 128 -0.45 9.83 -5.34
CA LEU A 128 0.45 9.06 -6.21
C LEU A 128 0.49 7.58 -5.79
N ARG A 129 0.64 7.32 -4.49
CA ARG A 129 0.60 5.95 -3.94
C ARG A 129 -0.74 5.27 -4.18
N LEU A 130 -1.84 6.03 -4.06
CA LEU A 130 -3.20 5.55 -4.29
C LEU A 130 -3.45 5.16 -5.75
N ILE A 131 -2.94 5.95 -6.69
CA ILE A 131 -3.01 5.62 -8.13
C ILE A 131 -2.25 4.32 -8.39
N ALA A 132 -1.03 4.20 -7.86
CA ALA A 132 -0.23 2.98 -7.99
C ALA A 132 -0.93 1.76 -7.36
N SER A 133 -1.45 1.87 -6.14
CA SER A 133 -2.12 0.75 -5.45
C SER A 133 -3.43 0.34 -6.13
N SER A 134 -4.18 1.32 -6.65
CA SER A 134 -5.43 1.07 -7.38
C SER A 134 -5.12 0.38 -8.71
N THR A 135 -4.06 0.80 -9.40
CA THR A 135 -3.59 0.14 -10.63
C THR A 135 -3.13 -1.29 -10.34
N SER A 136 -2.35 -1.52 -9.28
CA SER A 136 -1.97 -2.86 -8.83
C SER A 136 -3.19 -3.74 -8.55
N SER A 137 -4.23 -3.19 -7.90
CA SER A 137 -5.47 -3.92 -7.62
C SER A 137 -6.25 -4.29 -8.86
N ILE A 138 -6.32 -3.39 -9.86
CA ILE A 138 -6.97 -3.66 -11.15
C ILE A 138 -6.23 -4.78 -11.90
N ILE A 139 -4.91 -4.71 -11.97
CA ILE A 139 -4.09 -5.78 -12.58
C ILE A 139 -4.30 -7.10 -11.85
N MET A 140 -4.24 -7.09 -10.51
CA MET A 140 -4.44 -8.29 -9.71
C MET A 140 -5.83 -8.90 -9.89
N LEU A 141 -6.87 -8.06 -9.98
CA LEU A 141 -8.23 -8.52 -10.26
C LEU A 141 -8.33 -9.14 -11.65
N TYR A 142 -7.72 -8.53 -12.67
CA TYR A 142 -7.65 -9.10 -14.02
C TYR A 142 -6.99 -10.48 -14.02
N LEU A 143 -5.86 -10.64 -13.32
CA LEU A 143 -5.17 -11.93 -13.19
C LEU A 143 -6.03 -12.96 -12.45
N LEU A 144 -6.70 -12.55 -11.37
CA LEU A 144 -7.58 -13.43 -10.58
C LEU A 144 -8.75 -13.94 -11.43
N ILE A 145 -9.41 -13.06 -12.18
CA ILE A 145 -10.51 -13.43 -13.08
C ILE A 145 -10.00 -14.43 -14.15
N GLY A 146 -8.86 -14.13 -14.78
CA GLY A 146 -8.26 -15.04 -15.78
C GLY A 146 -7.95 -16.43 -15.20
N LEU A 147 -7.39 -16.48 -14.00
CA LEU A 147 -7.10 -17.75 -13.31
C LEU A 147 -8.36 -18.56 -13.00
N LEU A 148 -9.43 -17.90 -12.57
CA LEU A 148 -10.70 -18.56 -12.25
C LEU A 148 -11.38 -19.10 -13.51
N LEU A 149 -11.44 -18.32 -14.60
CA LEU A 149 -12.07 -18.74 -15.85
C LEU A 149 -11.34 -19.93 -16.50
N ASN A 150 -10.00 -19.92 -16.49
CA ASN A 150 -9.22 -21.00 -17.08
C ASN A 150 -9.35 -22.31 -16.31
N ARG A 151 -9.55 -22.26 -14.98
CA ARG A 151 -9.78 -23.46 -14.15
C ARG A 151 -11.16 -24.07 -14.33
N THR A 152 -12.17 -23.28 -14.69
CA THR A 152 -13.52 -23.80 -14.95
C THR A 152 -13.65 -24.46 -16.33
N ALA A 153 -12.68 -24.24 -17.23
CA ALA A 153 -12.66 -24.80 -18.58
C ALA A 153 -11.98 -26.18 -18.67
N THR A 154 -11.36 -26.64 -17.57
CA THR A 154 -10.68 -27.95 -17.42
C THR A 154 -11.46 -28.85 -16.48
#